data_AF-A0AAN8JP69-F1
#
_entry.id   AF-A0AAN8JP69-F1
#
_cell.length_a   1.000
_cell.length_b   1.000
_cell.length_c   1.000
_cell.angle_alpha   90.00
_cell.angle_beta   90.00
_cell.angle_gamma   90.00
#
_symmetry.space_group_name_H-M   'P 1'
#
loop_
_entity.id
_entity.type
_entity.pdbx_description
1 polymer ?
#
loop_
_entity_poly.entity_id
_entity_poly.type
_entity_poly.pdbx_seq_one_letter_code
_entity_poly.pdbx_strand_id
1 'polypeptide(L)'
;MCSVPTSLFKDNCMLKTQKSALAAKLLVERYIGQLQTDFFVIDGGWLLHRITWKRNVTFNEILCQYSEFVRQRFACKCMIVMDGYVEFNIKDHERLRRINGKVCGDVMVRLDTLNKYHQSNFLSNNTNKSRIVELLAARLSEDGHIVRSALATLISP
;
A
#
# COMPACT_ATOMS: atom_id res chain seq x y z
N MET A 1 -8.19 -21.36 -38.92
CA MET A 1 -6.90 -20.86 -38.41
C MET A 1 -6.76 -21.33 -36.97
N CYS A 2 -5.78 -22.18 -36.67
CA CYS A 2 -5.61 -22.78 -35.35
C CYS A 2 -4.91 -21.78 -34.43
N SER A 3 -5.55 -21.40 -33.32
CA SER A 3 -4.96 -20.53 -32.30
C SER A 3 -3.95 -21.34 -31.50
N VAL A 4 -2.66 -21.16 -31.76
CA VAL A 4 -1.61 -21.75 -30.93
C VAL A 4 -1.51 -20.94 -29.63
N PRO A 5 -1.54 -21.58 -28.44
CA PRO A 5 -1.41 -20.86 -27.18
C PRO A 5 -0.06 -20.13 -27.15
N THR A 6 -0.08 -18.92 -26.60
CA THR A 6 1.14 -18.11 -26.44
C THR A 6 2.14 -18.89 -25.58
N SER A 7 3.44 -18.83 -25.96
CA SER A 7 4.54 -19.39 -25.16
C SER A 7 4.38 -19.02 -23.67
N LEU A 8 4.86 -19.84 -22.74
CA LEU A 8 4.90 -19.47 -21.32
C LEU A 8 6.03 -18.46 -21.01
N PHE A 9 7.01 -18.35 -21.90
CA PHE A 9 8.21 -17.52 -21.71
C PHE A 9 8.31 -16.45 -22.78
N LYS A 10 8.72 -15.24 -22.36
CA LYS A 10 9.06 -14.11 -23.21
C LYS A 10 10.24 -13.35 -22.58
N ASP A 11 11.23 -12.94 -23.39
CA ASP A 11 12.39 -12.17 -22.95
C ASP A 11 13.16 -12.83 -21.78
N ASN A 12 13.42 -14.14 -21.90
CA ASN A 12 14.04 -14.99 -20.87
C ASN A 12 13.33 -15.00 -19.51
N CYS A 13 12.08 -14.53 -19.45
CA CYS A 13 11.28 -14.48 -18.24
C CYS A 13 9.93 -15.19 -18.46
N MET A 14 9.32 -15.65 -17.37
CA MET A 14 7.94 -16.11 -17.40
C MET A 14 7.02 -14.97 -17.82
N LEU A 15 6.12 -15.23 -18.76
CA LEU A 15 5.15 -14.25 -19.25
C LEU A 15 4.29 -13.75 -18.08
N LYS A 16 4.25 -12.43 -17.93
CA LYS A 16 3.49 -11.80 -16.86
C LYS A 16 2.02 -11.73 -17.24
N THR A 17 1.16 -12.17 -16.34
CA THR A 17 -0.29 -11.99 -16.46
C THR A 17 -0.63 -10.50 -16.39
N GLN A 18 -1.43 -10.00 -17.34
CA GLN A 18 -1.95 -8.62 -17.30
C GLN A 18 -3.21 -8.53 -16.43
N LYS A 19 -3.07 -8.88 -15.15
CA LYS A 19 -4.18 -8.95 -14.19
C LYS A 19 -4.93 -7.61 -14.07
N SER A 20 -4.22 -6.48 -14.11
CA SER A 20 -4.83 -5.15 -14.05
C SER A 20 -5.65 -4.82 -15.30
N ALA A 21 -5.15 -5.13 -16.49
CA ALA A 21 -5.88 -4.93 -17.74
C ALA A 21 -7.13 -5.83 -17.81
N LEU A 22 -7.01 -7.08 -17.34
CA LEU A 22 -8.15 -7.98 -17.22
C LEU A 22 -9.17 -7.46 -16.20
N ALA A 23 -8.71 -7.05 -15.01
CA ALA A 23 -9.58 -6.50 -13.98
C ALA A 23 -10.32 -5.24 -14.47
N ALA A 24 -9.64 -4.33 -15.17
CA ALA A 24 -10.27 -3.15 -15.77
C ALA A 24 -11.37 -3.51 -16.78
N LYS A 25 -11.18 -4.57 -17.57
CA LYS A 25 -12.20 -5.09 -18.48
C LYS A 25 -13.36 -5.78 -17.76
N LEU A 26 -13.10 -6.41 -16.62
CA LEU A 26 -14.12 -7.10 -15.81
C LEU A 26 -14.89 -6.13 -14.90
N LEU A 27 -14.28 -5.01 -14.52
CA LEU A 27 -14.86 -3.95 -13.70
C LEU A 27 -15.68 -2.97 -14.56
N VAL A 28 -16.58 -3.50 -15.38
CA VAL A 28 -17.71 -2.72 -15.90
C VAL A 28 -18.65 -2.52 -14.71
N GLU A 29 -18.62 -1.31 -14.17
CA GLU A 29 -19.39 -0.77 -13.03
C GLU A 29 -20.37 -1.75 -12.37
N ARG A 30 -19.85 -2.57 -11.45
CA ARG A 30 -20.71 -3.06 -10.37
C ARG A 30 -20.87 -1.93 -9.39
N TYR A 31 -22.01 -1.25 -9.44
CA TYR A 31 -22.50 -0.42 -8.36
C TYR A 31 -22.54 -1.32 -7.11
N ILE A 32 -21.49 -1.28 -6.30
CA ILE A 32 -21.57 -1.76 -4.94
C ILE A 32 -22.47 -0.73 -4.28
N GLY A 33 -23.78 -0.99 -4.28
CA GLY A 33 -24.73 -0.19 -3.51
C GLY A 33 -24.15 0.02 -2.12
N GLN A 34 -24.39 1.20 -1.52
CA GLN A 34 -23.91 1.52 -0.18
C GLN A 34 -24.22 0.35 0.76
N LEU A 35 -23.21 -0.48 1.02
CA LEU A 35 -23.30 -1.50 2.04
C LEU A 35 -23.31 -0.70 3.33
N GLN A 36 -24.48 -0.58 3.98
CA GLN A 36 -24.56 -0.14 5.36
C GLN A 36 -23.93 -1.26 6.20
N THR A 37 -22.62 -1.20 6.34
CA THR A 37 -21.85 -2.04 7.25
C THR A 37 -21.39 -1.18 8.39
N ASP A 38 -21.63 -1.64 9.62
CA ASP A 38 -21.22 -0.93 10.83
C ASP A 38 -19.70 -0.88 11.00
N PHE A 39 -18.96 -1.68 10.22
CA PHE A 39 -17.52 -1.86 10.36
C PHE A 39 -16.82 -2.10 9.02
N PHE A 40 -15.74 -1.35 8.76
CA PHE A 40 -14.89 -1.53 7.59
C PHE A 40 -13.51 -2.06 7.99
N VAL A 41 -13.02 -3.04 7.23
CA VAL A 41 -11.63 -3.51 7.31
C VAL A 41 -10.89 -3.02 6.06
N ILE A 42 -9.83 -2.25 6.27
CA ILE A 42 -9.05 -1.59 5.22
C ILE A 42 -7.66 -2.24 5.17
N ASP A 43 -7.25 -2.66 3.98
CA ASP A 43 -5.87 -3.05 3.70
C ASP A 43 -4.97 -1.79 3.72
N GLY A 44 -4.00 -1.77 4.63
CA GLY A 44 -3.03 -0.68 4.79
C GLY A 44 -2.09 -0.52 3.61
N GLY A 45 -1.75 -1.61 2.91
CA GLY A 45 -0.98 -1.57 1.67
C GLY A 45 -1.74 -0.87 0.56
N TRP A 46 -3.04 -1.16 0.42
CA TRP A 46 -3.94 -0.44 -0.48
C TRP A 46 -4.07 1.03 -0.09
N LEU A 47 -4.32 1.32 1.20
CA LEU A 47 -4.46 2.68 1.70
C LEU A 47 -3.22 3.51 1.37
N LEU A 48 -2.02 2.98 1.63
CA LEU A 48 -0.76 3.66 1.37
C LEU A 48 -0.64 4.15 -0.07
N HIS A 49 -1.12 3.39 -1.05
CA HIS A 49 -1.09 3.76 -2.46
C HIS A 49 -2.30 4.57 -2.94
N ARG A 50 -3.31 4.78 -2.09
CA ARG A 50 -4.54 5.48 -2.46
C ARG A 50 -4.36 6.99 -2.57
N ILE A 51 -3.50 7.58 -1.74
CA ILE A 51 -3.25 9.02 -1.70
C ILE A 51 -1.99 9.34 -2.50
N THR A 52 -2.09 10.30 -3.43
CA THR A 52 -0.96 10.80 -4.21
C THR A 52 -0.20 11.86 -3.41
N TRP A 53 1.09 11.62 -3.15
CA TRP A 53 1.90 12.57 -2.40
C TRP A 53 2.31 13.76 -3.26
N LYS A 54 1.99 14.96 -2.78
CA LYS A 54 2.57 16.19 -3.32
C LYS A 54 4.05 16.30 -2.92
N ARG A 55 4.83 17.05 -3.71
CA ARG A 55 6.22 17.41 -3.36
C ARG A 55 6.22 18.70 -2.56
N ASN A 56 7.23 18.87 -1.71
CA ASN A 56 7.42 20.06 -0.86
C ASN A 56 6.27 20.29 0.13
N VAL A 57 5.59 19.22 0.53
CA VAL A 57 4.65 19.21 1.67
C VAL A 57 5.28 18.42 2.80
N THR A 58 4.91 18.73 4.04
CA THR A 58 5.40 18.02 5.22
C THR A 58 4.83 16.60 5.28
N PHE A 59 5.56 15.66 5.92
CA PHE A 59 4.99 14.35 6.18
C PHE A 59 3.74 14.44 7.06
N ASN A 60 3.65 15.40 7.98
CA ASN A 60 2.43 15.66 8.74
C ASN A 60 1.22 15.94 7.84
N GLU A 61 1.36 16.82 6.84
CA GLU A 61 0.28 17.10 5.88
C GLU A 61 -0.10 15.86 5.06
N ILE A 62 0.89 15.03 4.70
CA ILE A 62 0.63 13.76 4.01
C ILE A 62 -0.19 12.83 4.92
N LEU A 63 0.17 12.69 6.20
CA LEU A 63 -0.55 11.86 7.16
C LEU A 63 -1.98 12.38 7.40
N CYS A 64 -2.16 13.70 7.51
CA CYS A 64 -3.49 14.31 7.62
C CYS A 64 -4.37 13.98 6.41
N GLN A 65 -3.83 13.96 5.19
CA GLN A 65 -4.60 13.57 4.00
C GLN A 65 -5.11 12.12 4.08
N TYR A 66 -4.34 11.20 4.67
CA TYR A 66 -4.82 9.83 4.89
C TYR A 66 -5.97 9.79 5.91
N SER A 67 -5.79 10.46 7.05
CA SER A 67 -6.83 10.58 8.08
C SER A 67 -8.13 11.16 7.54
N GLU A 68 -8.03 12.28 6.81
CA GLU A 68 -9.17 12.93 6.18
C GLU A 68 -9.86 12.03 5.17
N PHE A 69 -9.09 11.31 4.35
CA PHE A 69 -9.64 10.38 3.38
C PHE A 69 -10.43 9.25 4.05
N VAL A 70 -9.87 8.62 5.10
CA VAL A 70 -10.55 7.53 5.82
C VAL A 70 -11.84 8.07 6.47
N ARG A 71 -11.77 9.22 7.13
CA ARG A 71 -12.91 9.87 7.76
C ARG A 71 -14.02 10.19 6.76
N GLN A 72 -13.68 10.81 5.63
CA GLN A 72 -14.66 11.20 4.60
C GLN A 72 -15.28 9.99 3.91
N ARG A 73 -14.51 8.92 3.69
CA ARG A 73 -14.96 7.78 2.90
C ARG A 73 -15.81 6.79 3.69
N PHE A 74 -15.47 6.57 4.95
CA PHE A 74 -16.04 5.48 5.74
C PHE A 74 -16.93 5.96 6.90
N ALA A 75 -16.85 7.23 7.31
CA ALA A 75 -17.71 7.91 8.31
C ALA A 75 -17.90 7.21 9.67
N CYS A 76 -17.31 6.04 9.87
CA CYS A 76 -17.36 5.22 11.07
C CYS A 76 -15.98 4.70 11.44
N LYS A 77 -15.89 4.04 12.59
CA LYS A 77 -14.66 3.44 13.09
C LYS A 77 -14.23 2.29 12.17
N CYS A 78 -13.07 2.43 11.54
CA CYS A 78 -12.47 1.41 10.68
C CYS A 78 -11.41 0.59 11.42
N MET A 79 -11.21 -0.65 10.99
CA MET A 79 -10.00 -1.42 11.26
C MET A 79 -9.06 -1.33 10.07
N ILE A 80 -7.80 -1.01 10.32
CA ILE A 80 -6.78 -0.82 9.29
C ILE A 80 -5.68 -1.83 9.58
N VAL A 81 -5.44 -2.72 8.63
CA VAL A 81 -4.43 -3.78 8.73
C VAL A 81 -3.20 -3.36 7.94
N MET A 82 -2.16 -2.92 8.66
CA MET A 82 -0.88 -2.55 8.07
C MET A 82 -0.03 -3.80 7.83
N ASP A 83 0.61 -3.88 6.65
CA ASP A 83 1.56 -4.95 6.36
C ASP A 83 2.73 -4.94 7.37
N GLY A 84 3.03 -6.11 7.93
CA GLY A 84 4.26 -6.33 8.67
C GLY A 84 5.44 -6.46 7.70
N TYR A 85 6.31 -5.46 7.65
CA TYR A 85 7.54 -5.53 6.87
C TYR A 85 8.59 -6.32 7.65
N VAL A 86 8.56 -7.64 7.51
CA VAL A 86 9.63 -8.53 7.98
C VAL A 86 10.83 -8.50 7.02
N GLU A 87 12.02 -8.75 7.54
CA GLU A 87 13.27 -8.69 6.78
C GLU A 87 13.35 -9.73 5.65
N PHE A 88 12.70 -10.89 5.83
CA PHE A 88 12.71 -12.00 4.86
C PHE A 88 11.29 -12.43 4.49
N ASN A 89 10.99 -12.44 3.19
CA ASN A 89 9.70 -12.82 2.64
C ASN A 89 9.86 -13.66 1.36
N ILE A 90 8.96 -14.62 1.15
CA ILE A 90 8.82 -15.40 -0.10
C ILE A 90 8.67 -14.47 -1.33
N LYS A 91 8.25 -13.22 -1.13
CA LYS A 91 8.10 -12.17 -2.15
C LYS A 91 9.39 -11.39 -2.47
N ASP A 92 10.52 -11.66 -1.82
CA ASP A 92 11.73 -10.84 -1.98
C ASP A 92 12.32 -10.88 -3.39
N HIS A 93 12.30 -12.04 -4.07
CA HIS A 93 12.75 -12.12 -5.47
C HIS A 93 11.92 -11.24 -6.41
N GLU A 94 10.59 -11.27 -6.27
CA GLU A 94 9.70 -10.41 -7.06
C GLU A 94 9.85 -8.93 -6.66
N ARG A 95 10.18 -8.65 -5.41
CA ARG A 95 10.47 -7.30 -4.90
C ARG A 95 11.76 -6.74 -5.49
N LEU A 96 12.86 -7.51 -5.46
CA LEU A 96 14.15 -7.15 -6.06
C LEU A 96 14.00 -6.90 -7.56
N ARG A 97 13.22 -7.75 -8.26
CA ARG A 97 12.88 -7.54 -9.67
C ARG A 97 12.16 -6.21 -9.92
N ARG A 98 11.23 -5.80 -9.05
CA ARG A 98 10.48 -4.54 -9.21
C ARG A 98 11.32 -3.29 -8.91
N ILE A 99 12.28 -3.42 -8.01
CA ILE A 99 13.12 -2.31 -7.57
C ILE A 99 14.12 -1.88 -8.68
N ASN A 100 14.39 -2.73 -9.69
CA ASN A 100 15.30 -2.43 -10.82
C ASN A 100 16.65 -1.81 -10.38
N GLY A 101 17.11 -2.14 -9.16
CA GLY A 101 18.32 -1.58 -8.56
C GLY A 101 18.26 -0.11 -8.12
N LYS A 102 17.13 0.59 -8.28
CA LYS A 102 16.96 2.00 -7.87
C LYS A 102 16.10 2.07 -6.61
N VAL A 103 16.77 2.13 -5.46
CA VAL A 103 16.14 2.36 -4.15
C VAL A 103 16.39 3.80 -3.73
N CYS A 104 15.40 4.44 -3.11
CA CYS A 104 15.61 5.71 -2.44
C CYS A 104 16.62 5.56 -1.30
N GLY A 105 17.46 6.58 -1.07
CA GLY A 105 18.31 6.61 0.12
C GLY A 105 17.50 6.56 1.41
N ASP A 106 18.15 6.28 2.54
CA ASP A 106 17.49 6.40 3.84
C ASP A 106 17.08 7.87 4.06
N VAL A 107 15.80 8.09 4.36
CA VAL A 107 15.22 9.41 4.59
C VAL A 107 14.85 9.50 6.05
N MET A 108 15.32 10.56 6.72
CA MET A 108 14.87 10.88 8.06
C MET A 108 13.40 11.33 7.99
N VAL A 109 12.48 10.43 8.34
CA VAL A 109 11.04 10.68 8.32
C VAL A 109 10.64 11.33 9.64
N ARG A 110 10.43 12.64 9.65
CA ARG A 110 9.84 13.40 10.75
C ARG A 110 8.61 14.15 10.27
N LEU A 111 7.69 14.46 11.18
CA LEU A 111 6.43 15.13 10.86
C LEU A 111 6.63 16.48 10.15
N ASP A 112 7.65 17.23 10.55
CA ASP A 112 8.02 18.55 10.01
C ASP A 112 8.87 18.48 8.72
N THR A 113 9.39 17.30 8.38
CA THR A 113 10.28 17.15 7.22
C THR A 113 9.49 17.24 5.92
N LEU A 114 9.99 18.06 4.99
CA LEU A 114 9.42 18.19 3.66
C LEU A 114 9.69 16.95 2.81
N ASN A 115 8.63 16.39 2.22
CA ASN A 115 8.75 15.32 1.25
C ASN A 115 9.32 15.87 -0.08
N LYS A 116 10.57 15.49 -0.35
CA LYS A 116 11.27 15.81 -1.62
C LYS A 116 11.11 14.71 -2.68
N TYR A 117 10.55 13.56 -2.30
CA TYR A 117 10.57 12.35 -3.12
C TYR A 117 9.20 12.06 -3.73
N HIS A 118 9.20 11.45 -4.91
CA HIS A 118 7.99 10.82 -5.42
C HIS A 118 7.63 9.62 -4.54
N GLN A 119 6.34 9.40 -4.27
CA GLN A 119 5.85 8.34 -3.39
C GLN A 119 6.41 6.96 -3.76
N SER A 120 6.37 6.57 -5.03
CA SER A 120 6.91 5.27 -5.48
C SER A 120 8.41 5.12 -5.24
N ASN A 121 9.17 6.21 -5.32
CA ASN A 121 10.60 6.20 -5.03
C ASN A 121 10.82 6.09 -3.52
N PHE A 122 10.17 6.92 -2.71
CA PHE A 122 10.28 6.86 -1.25
C PHE A 122 9.92 5.46 -0.69
N LEU A 123 8.81 4.89 -1.15
CA LEU A 123 8.31 3.58 -0.74
C LEU A 123 9.12 2.38 -1.28
N SER A 124 10.09 2.62 -2.16
CA SER A 124 11.01 1.56 -2.62
C SER A 124 11.99 1.12 -1.52
N ASN A 125 12.26 1.99 -0.56
CA ASN A 125 13.13 1.73 0.58
C ASN A 125 12.29 1.20 1.76
N ASN A 126 12.62 0.01 2.24
CA ASN A 126 11.89 -0.64 3.33
C ASN A 126 11.96 0.13 4.65
N THR A 127 13.10 0.76 4.96
CA THR A 127 13.27 1.55 6.18
C THR A 127 12.37 2.77 6.15
N ASN A 128 12.36 3.50 5.02
CA ASN A 128 11.47 4.64 4.82
C ASN A 128 9.99 4.22 4.89
N LYS A 129 9.68 3.08 4.27
CA LYS A 129 8.34 2.51 4.25
C LYS A 129 7.86 2.12 5.65
N SER A 130 8.71 1.49 6.45
CA SER A 130 8.36 1.09 7.82
C SER A 130 8.12 2.32 8.69
N ARG A 131 9.02 3.32 8.63
CA ARG A 131 8.86 4.59 9.37
C ARG A 131 7.56 5.33 9.03
N ILE A 132 7.21 5.45 7.75
CA ILE A 132 5.96 6.15 7.37
C ILE A 132 4.73 5.34 7.78
N VAL A 133 4.78 4.00 7.73
CA VAL A 133 3.69 3.13 8.17
C VAL A 133 3.48 3.23 9.68
N GLU A 134 4.55 3.28 10.46
CA GLU A 134 4.49 3.49 11.92
C GLU A 134 3.85 4.83 12.27
N LEU A 135 4.30 5.93 11.64
CA LEU A 135 3.71 7.25 11.86
C LEU A 135 2.23 7.32 11.43
N LEU A 136 1.89 6.67 10.31
CA LEU A 136 0.51 6.60 9.83
C LEU A 136 -0.36 5.76 10.78
N ALA A 137 0.15 4.65 11.29
CA ALA A 137 -0.54 3.81 12.25
C ALA A 137 -0.84 4.57 13.56
N ALA A 138 0.13 5.33 14.07
CA ALA A 138 -0.06 6.19 15.23
C ALA A 138 -1.15 7.24 14.98
N ARG A 139 -1.06 7.95 13.84
CA ARG A 139 -2.03 8.99 13.47
C ARG A 139 -3.47 8.46 13.35
N LEU A 140 -3.65 7.33 12.67
CA LEU A 140 -4.98 6.73 12.52
C LEU A 140 -5.54 6.21 13.85
N SER A 141 -4.66 5.79 14.77
CA SER A 141 -5.05 5.38 16.12
C SER A 141 -5.47 6.59 16.98
N GLU A 142 -4.81 7.74 16.83
CA GLU A 142 -5.23 9.03 17.44
C GLU A 142 -6.62 9.46 16.94
N ASP A 143 -6.91 9.22 15.66
CA ASP A 143 -8.24 9.48 15.07
C ASP A 143 -9.32 8.47 15.53
N GLY A 144 -8.96 7.52 16.41
CA GLY A 144 -9.88 6.55 17.00
C GLY A 144 -10.10 5.27 16.19
N HIS A 145 -9.34 5.05 15.11
CA HIS A 145 -9.39 3.81 14.34
C HIS A 145 -8.61 2.67 15.02
N ILE A 146 -8.95 1.43 14.67
CA ILE A 146 -8.23 0.25 15.15
C ILE A 146 -7.13 -0.07 14.16
N VAL A 147 -5.87 0.12 14.52
CA VAL A 147 -4.75 -0.28 13.67
C VAL A 147 -4.16 -1.61 14.16
N ARG A 148 -3.93 -2.54 13.23
CA ARG A 148 -3.30 -3.84 13.47
C ARG A 148 -2.14 -4.03 12.50
N SER A 149 -1.05 -4.61 12.97
CA SER A 149 0.04 -5.07 12.11
C SER A 149 -0.20 -6.52 11.70
N ALA A 150 0.07 -6.86 10.44
CA ALA A 150 -0.02 -8.21 9.92
C ALA A 150 1.18 -9.10 10.30
N LEU A 151 2.04 -8.66 11.23
CA LEU A 151 3.05 -9.51 11.84
C LEU A 151 2.36 -10.74 12.46
N ALA A 152 2.78 -11.91 12.01
CA ALA A 152 2.33 -13.19 12.56
C ALA A 152 2.89 -13.35 13.97
N THR A 153 2.30 -12.66 14.94
CA THR A 153 2.38 -13.12 16.32
C THR A 153 1.57 -14.41 16.35
N LEU A 154 2.27 -15.53 16.25
CA LEU A 154 1.73 -16.83 16.60
C LEU A 154 1.10 -16.66 17.98
N ILE A 155 -0.22 -16.65 18.01
CA ILE A 155 -0.97 -16.84 19.25
C ILE A 155 -0.65 -18.30 19.63
N SER A 156 0.34 -18.47 20.50
CA SER A 156 0.51 -19.73 21.22
C SER A 156 -0.70 -19.85 22.17
N PRO A 157 -1.31 -21.04 22.29
CA PRO A 157 -2.55 -21.26 23.03
C PRO A 157 -2.48 -20.83 24.50
#